data_AF-A0A7J9G0H5-F1
#
_entry.id   AF-A0A7J9G0H5-F1
#
_cell.length_a   1.000
_cell.length_b   1.000
_cell.length_c   1.000
_cell.angle_alpha   90.00
_cell.angle_beta   90.00
_cell.angle_gamma   90.00
#
_symmetry.space_group_name_H-M   'P 1'
#
loop_
_entity.id
_entity.type
_entity.pdbx_description
1 polymer ?
#
loop_
_entity_poly.entity_id
_entity_poly.type
_entity_poly.pdbx_seq_one_letter_code
_entity_poly.pdbx_strand_id
1 'polypeptide(L)' 'MCRTIEEDAPAVDHHVDMSSSTSGDLNLIPPLNFAMVDNGIFRSGLPDSANFSFLQTLQLTSI' A
#
# COMPACT_ATOMS: atom_id res chain seq x y z
N MET A 1 -45.86 16.16 -4.06
CA MET A 1 -44.95 16.39 -2.92
C MET A 1 -43.60 15.78 -3.26
N CYS A 2 -42.55 16.60 -3.33
CA CYS A 2 -41.18 16.17 -3.66
C CYS A 2 -40.56 15.49 -2.43
N ARG A 3 -40.20 14.21 -2.51
CA ARG A 3 -39.45 13.52 -1.45
C ARG A 3 -37.97 13.57 -1.79
N THR A 4 -37.21 14.29 -0.98
CA THR A 4 -35.74 14.24 -0.94
C THR A 4 -35.34 12.84 -0.46
N ILE A 5 -34.53 12.14 -1.25
CA ILE A 5 -33.92 10.88 -0.84
C ILE A 5 -32.56 11.26 -0.25
N GLU A 6 -32.41 10.95 1.02
CA GLU A 6 -31.23 11.22 1.82
C GLU A 6 -30.04 10.43 1.27
N GLU A 7 -28.94 11.17 1.13
CA GLU A 7 -27.60 10.69 0.83
C GLU A 7 -27.11 9.89 2.04
N ASP A 8 -27.31 8.57 2.02
CA ASP A 8 -26.54 7.65 2.85
C ASP A 8 -25.63 6.87 1.90
N ALA A 9 -24.53 7.53 1.50
CA ALA A 9 -23.42 6.82 0.90
C ALA A 9 -22.83 5.94 2.01
N PRO A 10 -22.88 4.60 1.92
CA PRO A 10 -22.11 3.81 2.85
C PRO A 10 -20.65 4.16 2.55
N ALA A 11 -19.99 4.85 3.47
CA ALA A 11 -18.54 4.85 3.54
C ALA A 11 -18.13 3.40 3.75
N VAL A 12 -17.96 2.69 2.64
CA VAL A 12 -17.36 1.36 2.59
C VAL A 12 -15.92 1.56 3.02
N ASP A 13 -15.73 1.47 4.33
CA ASP A 13 -14.45 1.36 4.98
C ASP A 13 -13.78 0.11 4.40
N HIS A 14 -12.99 0.32 3.35
CA HIS A 14 -12.11 -0.70 2.80
C HIS A 14 -10.93 -0.81 3.76
N HIS A 15 -11.20 -1.25 4.99
CA HIS A 15 -10.18 -1.87 5.81
C HIS A 15 -9.81 -3.16 5.10
N VAL A 16 -8.85 -3.05 4.17
CA VAL A 16 -8.23 -4.19 3.54
C VAL A 16 -7.45 -4.90 4.63
N ASP A 17 -8.12 -5.77 5.36
CA ASP A 17 -7.49 -6.71 6.28
C ASP A 17 -6.74 -7.73 5.43
N MET A 18 -5.53 -7.37 5.01
CA MET A 18 -4.56 -8.32 4.47
C MET A 18 -3.85 -9.05 5.62
N SER A 19 -4.61 -9.75 6.46
CA SER A 19 -4.03 -10.73 7.37
C SER A 19 -3.82 -12.05 6.62
N SER A 20 -2.78 -12.12 5.79
CA SER A 20 -2.28 -13.41 5.31
C SER A 20 -1.53 -14.08 6.44
N SER A 21 -2.17 -15.01 7.13
CA SER A 21 -1.57 -15.86 8.14
C SER A 21 -0.72 -16.95 7.50
N THR A 22 0.60 -16.75 7.41
CA THR A 22 1.61 -17.80 7.14
C THR A 22 2.86 -17.59 8.01
N SER A 23 2.73 -17.78 9.32
CA SER A 23 3.83 -18.17 10.23
C SER A 23 5.17 -17.45 10.00
N GLY A 24 5.26 -16.17 10.38
CA GLY A 24 6.49 -15.37 10.23
C GLY A 24 6.49 -14.44 9.01
N ASP A 25 5.29 -14.05 8.55
CA ASP A 25 5.09 -13.10 7.47
C ASP A 25 5.66 -11.73 7.84
N LEU A 26 6.84 -11.41 7.32
CA LEU A 26 7.29 -10.02 7.27
C LEU A 26 6.27 -9.26 6.43
N ASN A 27 5.49 -8.39 7.06
CA ASN A 27 4.49 -7.59 6.36
C ASN A 27 5.22 -6.61 5.43
N LEU A 28 5.36 -6.97 4.15
CA LEU A 28 6.11 -6.19 3.18
C LEU A 28 5.21 -5.09 2.62
N ILE A 29 5.25 -3.91 3.25
CA ILE A 29 4.43 -2.76 2.84
C ILE A 29 5.22 -1.91 1.83
N PRO A 30 4.79 -1.79 0.57
CA PRO A 30 5.45 -0.91 -0.39
C PRO A 30 5.25 0.58 -0.03
N PRO A 31 6.22 1.46 -0.33
CA PRO A 31 6.04 2.90 -0.12
C PRO A 31 4.91 3.50 -0.99
N LEU A 32 4.47 4.70 -0.64
CA LEU A 32 3.47 5.45 -1.42
C LEU A 32 3.92 5.61 -2.88
N ASN A 33 3.00 5.48 -3.84
CA ASN A 33 3.28 5.64 -5.28
C ASN A 33 4.43 4.77 -5.81
N PHE A 34 4.70 3.61 -5.18
CA PHE A 34 5.76 2.69 -5.61
C PHE A 34 5.43 2.06 -6.97
N ALA A 35 6.37 2.17 -7.91
CA ALA A 35 6.27 1.53 -9.23
C ALA A 35 7.67 1.27 -9.82
N MET A 36 7.78 0.22 -10.64
CA MET A 36 8.94 0.02 -11.50
C MET A 36 8.81 0.91 -12.75
N VAL A 37 9.85 1.68 -13.05
CA VAL A 37 9.91 2.55 -14.24
C VAL A 37 10.70 1.88 -15.35
N ASP A 38 11.78 1.20 -14.98
CA ASP A 38 12.63 0.41 -15.88
C ASP A 38 13.19 -0.80 -15.10
N ASN A 39 13.86 -1.72 -15.78
CA ASN A 39 14.37 -2.95 -15.19
C ASN A 39 15.39 -2.67 -14.07
N GLY A 40 14.97 -2.86 -12.82
CA GLY A 40 15.78 -2.54 -11.64
C GLY A 40 15.75 -1.06 -11.23
N ILE A 41 14.93 -0.23 -11.88
CA ILE A 41 14.75 1.19 -11.56
C ILE A 41 13.32 1.42 -11.05
N PHE A 42 13.21 1.94 -9.83
CA PHE A 42 11.95 2.14 -9.13
C PHE A 42 11.75 3.61 -8.76
N ARG A 43 10.49 4.02 -8.65
CA ARG A 43 10.07 5.33 -8.12
C ARG A 43 9.08 5.12 -6.98
N SER A 44 9.09 6.04 -6.01
CA SER A 44 8.10 6.10 -4.93
C SER A 44 8.02 7.52 -4.36
N GLY A 45 7.09 7.73 -3.43
CA GLY A 45 7.16 8.80 -2.44
C GLY A 45 8.25 8.54 -1.39
N LEU A 46 8.32 9.41 -0.38
CA LEU A 46 9.27 9.29 0.72
C LEU A 46 8.97 8.02 1.54
N PRO A 47 9.94 7.12 1.75
CA PRO A 47 9.71 5.91 2.52
C PRO A 47 9.65 6.19 4.02
N ASP A 48 8.86 5.39 4.74
CA ASP A 48 8.87 5.32 6.21
C ASP A 48 9.51 4.00 6.70
N SER A 49 9.63 3.86 8.02
CA SER A 49 10.24 2.67 8.63
C SER A 49 9.48 1.38 8.37
N ALA A 50 8.18 1.43 8.09
CA ALA A 50 7.37 0.25 7.78
C ALA A 50 7.66 -0.29 6.36
N ASN A 51 8.21 0.54 5.47
CA ASN A 51 8.55 0.13 4.11
C ASN A 51 9.94 -0.51 3.97
N PHE A 52 10.82 -0.36 4.95
CA PHE A 52 12.22 -0.76 4.81
C PHE A 52 12.39 -2.26 4.57
N SER A 53 11.58 -3.11 5.22
CA SER A 53 11.59 -4.55 4.98
C SER A 53 11.23 -4.89 3.53
N PHE A 54 10.29 -4.16 2.93
CA PHE A 54 9.97 -4.30 1.50
C PHE A 54 11.15 -3.87 0.62
N LEU A 55 11.75 -2.70 0.87
CA LEU A 55 12.88 -2.19 0.05
C LEU A 55 14.10 -3.10 0.11
N GLN A 56 14.36 -3.76 1.25
CA GLN A 56 15.45 -4.74 1.37
C GLN A 56 15.28 -5.93 0.42
N THR A 57 14.05 -6.33 0.11
CA THR A 57 13.80 -7.43 -0.85
C THR A 57 14.19 -7.06 -2.28
N LEU A 58 14.23 -5.77 -2.62
CA LEU A 58 14.59 -5.28 -3.94
C LEU A 58 16.11 -5.23 -4.17
N GLN A 59 16.92 -5.38 -3.11
CA GLN A 59 18.39 -5.36 -3.19
C GLN A 59 18.93 -4.09 -3.88
N LEU A 60 18.34 -2.93 -3.56
CA LEU A 60 18.71 -1.65 -4.15
C LEU A 60 20.19 -1.32 -3.88
N THR A 61 20.88 -0.86 -4.90
CA THR A 61 22.30 -0.45 -4.83
C THR A 61 22.48 1.05 -4.56
N SER A 62 21.44 1.84 -4.85
CA SER A 62 21.39 3.29 -4.68
C SER A 62 19.93 3.72 -4.50
N ILE A 63 19.71 4.76 -3.68
CA ILE A 63 18.38 5.35 -3.35
C ILE A 63 18.49 6.86 -3.47
#